data_AF-A0AAW2MTY9-F1
#
_entry.id   AF-A0AAW2MTY9-F1
#
_cell.length_a   1.000
_cell.length_b   1.000
_cell.length_c   1.000
_cell.angle_alpha   90.00
_cell.angle_beta   90.00
_cell.angle_gamma   90.00
#
_symmetry.space_group_name_H-M   'P 1'
#
loop_
_entity.id
_entity.type
_entity.pdbx_description
1 polymer ?
#
loop_
_entity_poly.entity_id
_entity_poly.type
_entity_poly.pdbx_seq_one_letter_code
_entity_poly.pdbx_strand_id
1 'polypeptide(L)' 'MGVAGSKLEKALGDHFPEGERYFGLENFGNTCYCNSVLQALYFCVPFREQLVEYYSNNKNQGDGDENLLTCLAELFTQ' A
#
# COMPACT_ATOMS: atom_id res chain seq x y z
N MET A 1 10.94 11.66 -24.85
CA MET A 1 11.56 10.36 -25.20
C MET A 1 10.92 9.31 -24.31
N GLY A 2 10.57 8.15 -24.87
CA GLY A 2 9.42 7.35 -24.47
C GLY A 2 9.40 6.82 -23.04
N VAL A 3 8.26 7.00 -22.37
CA VAL A 3 7.92 6.30 -21.13
C VAL A 3 7.68 4.84 -21.49
N ALA A 4 8.75 4.05 -21.49
CA ALA A 4 8.62 2.62 -21.63
C ALA A 4 7.94 2.10 -20.34
N GLY A 5 6.69 1.65 -20.47
CA GLY A 5 5.94 1.09 -19.34
C GLY A 5 6.72 0.03 -18.56
N SER A 6 6.38 -0.13 -17.29
CA SER A 6 7.03 -1.09 -16.41
C SER A 6 6.97 -2.51 -17.01
N LYS A 7 7.86 -3.42 -16.60
CA LYS A 7 7.80 -4.82 -17.07
C LYS A 7 6.43 -5.46 -16.77
N LEU A 8 5.81 -5.07 -15.66
CA LEU A 8 4.48 -5.53 -15.26
C LEU A 8 3.39 -5.00 -16.19
N GLU A 9 3.39 -3.69 -16.48
CA GLU A 9 2.45 -3.07 -17.43
C GLU A 9 2.56 -3.73 -18.81
N LYS A 10 3.78 -3.97 -19.29
CA LYS A 10 4.02 -4.68 -20.56
C LYS A 10 3.54 -6.13 -20.55
N ALA A 11 3.65 -6.81 -19.41
CA ALA A 11 3.23 -8.20 -19.28
C ALA A 11 1.71 -8.35 -19.23
N LEU A 12 1.01 -7.37 -18.65
CA LEU A 12 -0.44 -7.38 -18.51
C LEU A 12 -1.15 -6.74 -19.72
N GLY A 13 -0.53 -5.78 -20.41
CA GLY A 13 -1.10 -5.14 -21.60
C GLY A 13 -2.49 -4.56 -21.33
N ASP A 14 -3.47 -4.92 -22.16
CA ASP A 14 -4.86 -4.47 -22.04
C ASP A 14 -5.57 -4.98 -20.77
N HIS A 15 -4.99 -5.96 -20.07
CA HIS A 15 -5.48 -6.45 -18.78
C HIS A 15 -4.92 -5.67 -17.59
N PHE A 16 -4.08 -4.67 -17.80
CA PHE A 16 -3.60 -3.82 -16.71
C PHE A 16 -4.76 -2.97 -16.19
N PRO A 17 -5.14 -3.09 -14.91
CA PRO A 17 -6.30 -2.36 -14.40
C PRO A 17 -6.08 -0.84 -14.44
N GLU A 18 -7.07 -0.12 -14.96
CA GLU A 18 -7.02 1.33 -15.10
C GLU A 18 -7.04 2.01 -13.72
N GLY A 19 -6.18 3.01 -13.54
CA GLY A 19 -6.10 3.79 -12.30
C GLY A 19 -5.35 3.10 -11.15
N GLU A 20 -4.99 1.83 -11.29
CA GLU A 20 -4.24 1.09 -10.28
C GLU A 20 -2.73 1.29 -10.41
N ARG A 21 -2.04 1.26 -9.28
CA ARG A 21 -0.57 1.30 -9.21
C ARG A 21 -0.07 0.17 -8.34
N TYR A 22 0.87 -0.60 -8.87
CA TYR A 22 1.45 -1.74 -8.18
C TYR A 22 2.86 -1.43 -7.70
N PHE A 23 3.09 -1.53 -6.40
CA PHE A 23 4.38 -1.28 -5.75
C PHE A 23 4.86 -2.52 -5.00
N GLY A 24 6.17 -2.76 -5.07
CA GLY A 24 6.85 -3.74 -4.23
C GLY A 24 7.38 -3.12 -2.94
N LEU A 25 7.58 -3.94 -1.91
CA LEU A 25 8.23 -3.55 -0.66
C LEU A 25 9.66 -4.09 -0.63
N GLU A 26 10.63 -3.22 -0.35
CA GLU A 26 12.04 -3.59 -0.24
C GLU A 26 12.26 -4.55 0.94
N ASN A 27 13.16 -5.52 0.78
CA ASN A 27 13.49 -6.47 1.83
C ASN A 27 14.78 -6.03 2.54
N PHE A 28 14.65 -5.53 3.77
CA PHE A 28 15.76 -5.08 4.61
C PHE A 28 16.45 -6.21 5.40
N GLY A 29 16.51 -7.42 4.83
CA GLY A 29 17.11 -8.61 5.45
C GLY A 29 16.10 -9.39 6.28
N ASN A 30 15.70 -10.57 5.78
CA ASN A 30 14.70 -11.44 6.41
C ASN A 30 13.37 -10.75 6.79
N THR A 31 12.98 -9.66 6.10
CA THR A 31 11.70 -8.95 6.33
C THR A 31 10.60 -9.37 5.35
N CYS A 32 10.89 -10.31 4.45
CA CYS A 32 9.93 -10.78 3.45
C CYS A 32 8.65 -11.39 4.06
N TYR A 33 8.72 -11.97 5.27
CA TYR A 33 7.55 -12.45 6.00
C TYR A 33 6.56 -11.32 6.31
N CYS A 34 7.07 -10.12 6.63
CA CYS A 34 6.26 -8.95 6.87
C CYS A 34 5.71 -8.42 5.53
N ASN A 35 6.59 -8.27 4.53
CA ASN A 35 6.21 -7.73 3.22
C ASN A 35 5.08 -8.53 2.56
N SER A 36 5.10 -9.87 2.64
CA SER A 36 4.06 -10.71 2.06
C SER A 36 2.71 -10.54 2.76
N VAL A 37 2.71 -10.43 4.09
CA VAL A 37 1.49 -10.18 4.89
C VAL A 37 0.94 -8.78 4.62
N LEU A 38 1.79 -7.75 4.53
CA LEU A 38 1.38 -6.38 4.22
C LEU A 38 0.69 -6.29 2.86
N GLN A 39 1.23 -6.95 1.84
CA GLN A 39 0.61 -7.02 0.51
C GLN A 39 -0.74 -7.73 0.56
N ALA A 40 -0.85 -8.87 1.25
CA ALA A 40 -2.12 -9.57 1.40
C ALA A 40 -3.18 -8.69 2.10
N LEU A 41 -2.80 -7.97 3.15
CA LEU A 41 -3.69 -7.03 3.85
C LEU A 41 -4.09 -5.84 2.97
N TYR A 42 -3.19 -5.30 2.14
CA TYR A 42 -3.49 -4.20 1.23
C TYR A 42 -4.58 -4.56 0.22
N PHE A 43 -4.53 -5.79 -0.32
CA PHE A 43 -5.53 -6.28 -1.26
C PHE A 43 -6.82 -6.79 -0.59
N CYS A 44 -6.88 -6.86 0.73
CA CYS A 44 -8.13 -6.95 1.47
C CYS A 44 -8.82 -5.58 1.48
N VAL A 45 -9.53 -5.25 0.40
CA VAL A 45 -10.17 -3.93 0.18
C VAL A 45 -10.93 -3.41 1.42
N PRO A 46 -11.79 -4.21 2.10
CA PRO A 46 -12.50 -3.71 3.28
C PRO A 46 -11.58 -3.30 4.44
N PHE A 47 -10.46 -4.02 4.62
CA PHE A 47 -9.47 -3.70 5.65
C PHE A 47 -8.72 -2.41 5.29
N ARG A 48 -8.26 -2.28 4.05
CA ARG A 48 -7.55 -1.10 3.56
C ARG A 48 -8.40 0.17 3.71
N GLU A 49 -9.66 0.12 3.29
CA GLU A 49 -10.58 1.26 3.37
C GLU A 49 -10.82 1.69 4.82
N GLN A 50 -11.12 0.74 5.71
CA GLN A 50 -11.33 1.02 7.13
C GLN A 50 -10.08 1.57 7.82
N LEU A 51 -8.89 1.09 7.45
CA LEU A 51 -7.62 1.58 8.00
C LEU A 51 -7.35 3.04 7.60
N VAL A 52 -7.60 3.38 6.33
CA VAL A 52 -7.43 4.75 5.82
C VAL A 52 -8.45 5.71 6.44
N GLU A 53 -9.70 5.25 6.62
CA GLU A 53 -10.74 6.00 7.31
C GLU A 53 -10.37 6.23 8.79
N TYR A 54 -9.94 5.18 9.49
CA TYR A 54 -9.44 5.27 10.87
C TYR A 54 -8.33 6.31 10.99
N TYR A 55 -7.33 6.28 10.11
CA TYR A 55 -6.23 7.23 10.13
C TYR A 55 -6.69 8.66 9.89
N SER A 56 -7.59 8.88 8.92
CA SER A 56 -8.14 10.20 8.61
C SER A 56 -8.91 10.81 9.78
N ASN A 57 -9.66 9.99 10.53
CA ASN A 57 -10.44 10.44 11.69
C ASN A 57 -9.57 10.73 12.93
N ASN A 58 -8.50 9.97 13.14
CA ASN A 58 -7.64 10.10 14.31
C ASN A 58 -6.53 11.16 14.13
N LYS A 59 -6.11 11.44 12.89
CA LYS A 59 -5.09 12.46 12.60
C LYS A 59 -5.47 13.88 13.07
N ASN A 60 -6.77 14.18 13.14
CA ASN A 60 -7.29 15.47 13.56
C ASN A 60 -7.35 15.66 15.08
N GLN A 61 -7.06 14.64 15.90
CA GLN A 61 -7.16 14.71 17.36
C GLN A 61 -5.90 15.22 18.06
N GLY A 62 -4.91 15.75 17.33
CA GLY A 62 -3.82 16.57 17.89
C GLY A 62 -2.78 15.84 18.75
N ASP A 63 -3.02 14.59 19.13
CA ASP A 63 -2.12 13.77 19.97
C ASP A 63 -2.40 12.27 19.77
N GLY A 64 -2.56 11.85 18.51
CA GLY A 64 -2.69 10.42 18.21
C GLY A 64 -1.34 9.74 18.40
N ASP A 65 -1.12 9.09 19.54
CA ASP A 65 0.09 8.32 19.82
C ASP A 65 0.45 7.46 18.60
N GLU A 66 1.66 7.66 18.06
CA GLU A 66 2.20 6.84 16.98
C GLU A 66 2.11 5.37 17.38
N ASN A 67 1.44 4.59 16.55
CA ASN A 67 1.27 3.17 16.79
C ASN A 67 1.33 2.41 15.46
N LEU A 68 1.32 1.08 15.55
CA LEU A 68 1.47 0.24 14.38
C LEU A 68 0.37 0.47 13.33
N LEU A 69 -0.86 0.82 13.75
CA LEU A 69 -1.96 1.10 12.83
C LEU A 69 -1.76 2.43 12.10
N THR A 70 -1.25 3.47 12.78
CA THR A 70 -0.96 4.75 12.11
C THR A 70 0.19 4.60 11.11
N CYS A 71 1.24 3.86 11.44
CA CYS A 71 2.32 3.55 10.50
C CYS A 71 1.84 2.70 9.31
N LEU A 72 0.97 1.72 9.54
CA LEU A 72 0.41 0.89 8.47
C LEU A 72 -0.50 1.70 7.55
N ALA A 73 -1.31 2.60 8.12
CA ALA A 73 -2.17 3.48 7.34
C ALA A 73 -1.36 4.43 6.48
N GLU A 74 -0.30 5.05 7.03
CA GLU A 74 0.64 5.87 6.27
C GLU A 74 1.24 5.10 5.11
N LEU A 75 1.72 3.87 5.35
CA LEU A 75 2.24 2.99 4.31
C LEU A 75 1.22 2.75 3.20
N PHE A 76 -0.06 2.54 3.53
CA PHE A 76 -1.11 2.24 2.56
C PHE A 76 -1.62 3.47 1.79
N THR A 77 -1.30 4.68 2.27
CA THR A 77 -1.66 5.95 1.63
C THR A 77 -0.59 6.52 0.69
N GLN A 78 0.59 5.87 0.61
CA GLN A 78 1.69 6.26 -0.27
C GLN A 78 1.37 6.08 -1.76
#